data_AF-A0A101HL93-F1
#
_entry.id   AF-A0A101HL93-F1
#
_cell.length_a   1.000
_cell.length_b   1.000
_cell.length_c   1.000
_cell.angle_alpha   90.00
_cell.angle_beta   90.00
_cell.angle_gamma   90.00
#
_symmetry.space_group_name_H-M   'P 1'
#
loop_
_entity.id
_entity.type
_entity.pdbx_description
1 polymer ?
#
loop_
_entity_poly.entity_id
_entity_poly.type
_entity_poly.pdbx_seq_one_letter_code
_entity_poly.pdbx_strand_id
1 'polypeptide(L)' 'MPEFTIDQNFVFILLKIFFVIGAFFYLIYSGVVAKQIVVMKKTLITDFSSLITLLGLINLIMATVLLLAFILFL' A
#
# COMPACT_ATOMS: atom_id res chain seq x y z
N MET A 1 43.15 -0.68 6.76
CA MET A 1 41.98 -0.95 5.90
C MET A 1 41.07 0.27 6.02
N PRO A 2 40.57 0.86 4.92
CA PRO A 2 39.63 1.97 5.06
C PRO A 2 38.35 1.46 5.72
N GLU A 3 37.98 2.07 6.84
CA GLU A 3 36.70 1.82 7.51
C GLU A 3 35.61 2.53 6.71
N PHE A 4 34.75 1.77 6.02
CA PHE A 4 33.54 2.29 5.42
C PHE A 4 32.56 2.66 6.53
N THR A 5 32.55 3.93 6.93
CA THR A 5 31.52 4.46 7.83
C THR A 5 30.27 4.77 7.01
N ILE A 6 29.27 3.92 7.07
CA ILE A 6 27.96 4.20 6.47
C ILE A 6 27.28 5.29 7.32
N ASP A 7 27.00 6.43 6.71
CA ASP A 7 26.23 7.50 7.36
C ASP A 7 24.81 7.01 7.64
N GLN A 8 24.42 7.04 8.90
CA GLN A 8 23.08 6.66 9.36
C GLN A 8 21.99 7.49 8.65
N ASN A 9 22.27 8.76 8.35
CA ASN A 9 21.32 9.62 7.63
C ASN A 9 21.09 9.13 6.21
N PHE A 10 22.13 8.66 5.54
CA PHE A 10 22.04 8.11 4.19
C PHE A 10 21.15 6.86 4.17
N VAL A 11 21.28 5.98 5.17
CA VAL A 11 20.44 4.77 5.29
C VAL A 11 18.97 5.13 5.50
N PHE A 12 18.68 6.12 6.35
CA PHE A 12 17.29 6.55 6.59
C PHE A 12 16.65 7.14 5.33
N ILE A 13 17.36 7.98 4.59
CA ILE A 13 16.86 8.53 3.32
C ILE A 13 16.57 7.42 2.31
N LEU A 14 17.49 6.45 2.20
CA LEU A 14 17.31 5.32 1.29
C LEU A 14 16.07 4.50 1.67
N LEU A 15 15.91 4.17 2.96
CA LEU A 15 14.73 3.46 3.46
C LEU A 15 13.44 4.24 3.19
N LYS A 16 13.41 5.54 3.47
CA LYS A 16 12.24 6.40 3.21
C LYS A 16 11.80 6.31 1.75
N ILE A 17 12.75 6.44 0.82
CA ILE A 17 12.46 6.34 -0.62
C ILE A 17 11.89 4.97 -0.97
N PHE A 18 12.50 3.87 -0.49
CA PHE A 18 12.02 2.51 -0.74
C PHE A 18 10.59 2.29 -0.22
N PHE A 19 10.28 2.74 1.00
CA PHE A 19 8.96 2.57 1.59
C PHE A 19 7.90 3.43 0.90
N VAL A 20 8.21 4.68 0.55
CA VAL A 20 7.27 5.54 -0.18
C VAL A 20 6.94 4.95 -1.56
N ILE A 21 7.95 4.51 -2.31
CA ILE A 21 7.75 3.86 -3.61
C ILE A 21 6.96 2.56 -3.46
N GLY A 22 7.32 1.72 -2.48
CA GLY A 22 6.61 0.48 -2.18
C GLY A 22 5.14 0.70 -1.84
N ALA A 23 4.83 1.67 -0.97
CA ALA A 23 3.47 2.02 -0.61
C ALA A 23 2.68 2.60 -1.78
N PHE A 24 3.33 3.37 -2.67
CA PHE A 24 2.70 3.87 -3.88
C PHE A 24 2.27 2.73 -4.81
N PHE A 25 3.14 1.76 -5.07
CA PHE A 25 2.79 0.58 -5.85
C PHE A 25 1.72 -0.27 -5.16
N TYR A 26 1.77 -0.39 -3.83
CA TYR A 26 0.75 -1.09 -3.07
C TYR A 26 -0.63 -0.41 -3.17
N LEU A 27 -0.67 0.92 -3.15
CA LEU A 27 -1.90 1.69 -3.36
C LEU A 27 -2.51 1.42 -4.74
N ILE A 28 -1.69 1.45 -5.79
CA ILE A 28 -2.13 1.10 -7.15
C ILE A 28 -2.70 -0.31 -7.18
N TYR A 29 -1.97 -1.28 -6.63
CA TYR A 29 -2.40 -2.68 -6.53
C TYR A 29 -3.76 -2.79 -5.80
N SER A 30 -3.91 -2.15 -4.65
CA SER A 30 -5.16 -2.16 -3.89
C SER A 30 -6.31 -1.54 -4.69
N GLY A 31 -6.06 -0.49 -5.47
CA GLY A 31 -7.05 0.11 -6.36
C GLY A 31 -7.52 -0.86 -7.45
N VAL A 32 -6.60 -1.62 -8.04
CA VAL A 32 -6.93 -2.66 -9.03
C VAL A 32 -7.79 -3.76 -8.38
N VAL A 33 -7.40 -4.25 -7.20
CA VAL A 33 -8.16 -5.28 -6.46
C VAL A 33 -9.56 -4.78 -6.10
N ALA A 34 -9.70 -3.54 -5.60
CA ALA A 34 -11.01 -2.96 -5.32
C ALA A 34 -11.90 -2.92 -6.57
N LYS A 35 -11.35 -2.55 -7.73
CA LYS A 35 -12.08 -2.56 -9.00
C LYS A 35 -12.48 -3.97 -9.42
N GLN A 36 -11.60 -4.96 -9.23
CA GLN A 36 -11.90 -6.37 -9.51
C GLN A 36 -13.05 -6.87 -8.64
N ILE A 37 -13.07 -6.55 -7.35
CA ILE A 37 -14.17 -6.91 -6.45
C ILE A 37 -15.51 -6.35 -6.95
N VAL A 38 -15.54 -5.10 -7.41
CA VAL A 38 -16.76 -4.48 -7.95
C VAL A 38 -17.22 -5.17 -9.24
N VAL A 39 -16.30 -5.57 -10.10
CA VAL A 39 -16.63 -6.33 -11.33
C VAL A 39 -17.11 -7.74 -10.98
N MET A 40 -16.43 -8.44 -10.07
CA MET A 40 -16.79 -9.78 -9.62
C MET A 40 -18.13 -9.83 -8.89
N LYS A 41 -18.51 -8.76 -8.17
CA LYS A 41 -19.84 -8.63 -7.55
C LYS A 41 -20.98 -8.78 -8.55
N LYS A 42 -20.78 -8.44 -9.83
CA LYS A 42 -21.80 -8.60 -10.88
C LYS A 42 -21.98 -10.04 -11.35
N THR A 43 -20.97 -10.90 -11.15
CA THR A 43 -20.96 -12.28 -11.66
C THR A 43 -21.13 -13.32 -10.55
N LEU A 44 -20.65 -13.03 -9.34
CA LEU A 44 -20.82 -13.87 -8.15
C LEU A 44 -21.91 -13.28 -7.25
N ILE A 45 -23.15 -13.70 -7.48
CA ILE A 45 -24.27 -13.46 -6.58
C ILE A 45 -24.12 -14.42 -5.40
N THR A 46 -23.34 -14.00 -4.39
CA THR A 46 -23.13 -14.74 -3.13
C THR A 46 -23.28 -13.77 -1.97
N ASP A 47 -23.81 -14.27 -0.84
CA ASP A 47 -24.10 -13.45 0.35
C ASP A 47 -22.86 -12.71 0.89
N PHE A 48 -21.66 -13.24 0.64
CA PHE A 48 -20.39 -12.65 1.04
C PHE A 48 -19.95 -11.44 0.20
N SER A 49 -20.62 -11.13 -0.91
CA SER A 49 -20.24 -10.06 -1.84
C SER A 49 -20.14 -8.68 -1.14
N SER A 50 -21.03 -8.38 -0.21
CA SER A 50 -21.02 -7.13 0.55
C SER A 50 -19.79 -7.04 1.46
N LEU A 51 -19.47 -8.13 2.15
CA LEU A 51 -18.35 -8.20 3.10
C LEU A 51 -17.01 -8.08 2.37
N ILE A 52 -16.84 -8.77 1.23
CA ILE A 52 -15.63 -8.68 0.40
C ILE A 52 -15.45 -7.26 -0.15
N THR A 53 -16.55 -6.59 -0.55
CA THR A 53 -16.52 -5.20 -1.00
C THR A 53 -16.07 -4.26 0.12
N LEU A 54 -16.59 -4.45 1.33
CA LEU A 54 -16.21 -3.67 2.50
C LEU A 54 -14.72 -3.85 2.84
N LEU A 55 -14.24 -5.10 2.87
CA LEU A 55 -12.83 -5.40 3.13
C LEU A 55 -11.90 -4.79 2.07
N GLY A 56 -12.29 -4.85 0.79
CA GLY A 56 -11.56 -4.20 -0.30
C GLY A 56 -11.47 -2.68 -0.13
N LEU A 57 -12.55 -2.03 0.32
CA LEU A 57 -12.57 -0.60 0.61
C LEU A 57 -11.68 -0.25 1.81
N ILE A 58 -11.76 -1.02 2.90
CA ILE A 58 -10.90 -0.84 4.07
C ILE A 58 -9.43 -0.99 3.66
N ASN A 59 -9.09 -1.99 2.85
CA ASN A 59 -7.73 -2.19 2.36
C ASN A 59 -7.23 -0.98 1.55
N LEU A 60 -8.08 -0.40 0.70
CA LEU A 60 -7.74 0.79 -0.09
C LEU A 60 -7.51 2.03 0.79
N ILE A 61 -8.35 2.22 1.82
CA ILE A 61 -8.17 3.29 2.80
C ILE A 61 -6.85 3.10 3.55
N MET A 62 -6.57 1.89 4.04
CA MET A 62 -5.33 1.57 4.74
C MET A 62 -4.10 1.78 3.86
N ALA A 63 -4.14 1.39 2.59
CA ALA A 63 -3.06 1.65 1.63
C ALA A 63 -2.81 3.14 1.42
N THR A 64 -3.88 3.94 1.38
CA THR A 64 -3.80 5.40 1.25
C THR A 64 -3.19 6.03 2.50
N VAL A 65 -3.66 5.62 3.69
CA VAL A 65 -3.13 6.08 4.98
C VAL A 65 -1.66 5.70 5.13
N LEU A 66 -1.26 4.48 4.72
CA LEU A 66 0.11 4.02 4.80
C LEU A 66 1.05 4.88 3.92
N LEU A 67 0.62 5.19 2.69
CA LEU A 67 1.39 6.08 1.81
C LEU A 67 1.56 7.47 2.43
N LEU A 68 0.47 8.06 2.95
CA LEU A 68 0.54 9.35 3.64
C LEU A 68 1.44 9.29 4.88
N ALA A 69 1.38 8.19 5.63
CA ALA A 69 2.20 8.00 6.82
C ALA A 69 3.71 7.96 6.46
N PHE A 70 4.08 7.26 5.39
CA PHE A 70 5.47 7.22 4.93
C PHE A 70 5.96 8.54 4.32
N ILE A 71 5.07 9.36 3.74
CA ILE A 71 5.44 10.69 3.25
C ILE A 71 5.67 11.65 4.43
N LEU A 72 4.80 11.62 5.44
CA LEU A 72 4.76 12.60 6.52
C LEU A 72 5.65 12.27 7.72
N PHE A 73 5.82 11.00 8.08
CA PHE A 73 6.42 10.58 9.35
C PHE A 73 7.68 9.71 9.24
N LEU A 74 7.93 9.09 8.09
CA LEU A 74 9.18 8.39 7.78
C LEU A 74 10.15 9.36 7.10
#